data_AF-A0A8J7IEU8-F1
#
_entry.id   AF-A0A8J7IEU8-F1
#
_cell.length_a   1.000
_cell.length_b   1.000
_cell.length_c   1.000
_cell.angle_alpha   90.00
_cell.angle_beta   90.00
_cell.angle_gamma   90.00
#
_symmetry.space_group_name_H-M   'P 1'
#
loop_
_entity.id
_entity.type
_entity.pdbx_description
1 polymer ?
#
loop_
_entity_poly.entity_id
_entity_poly.type
_entity_poly.pdbx_seq_one_letter_code
_entity_poly.pdbx_strand_id
1 'polypeptide(L)'
;MNIEEFLRLLEKQRSCPQTLPTALQALWYDKKGDWGKAHDIVQNASDADSAWVHAYLHRQEGDLSNARYWYRRSSQPEFVGELSQEWQQITSLLLKKANTTHGC
;
A
#
# COMPACT_ATOMS: atom_id res chain seq x y z
N MET A 1 -14.08 -1.10 6.52
CA MET A 1 -12.83 -1.53 7.18
C MET A 1 -11.97 -0.33 7.53
N ASN A 2 -11.59 -0.17 8.80
CA ASN A 2 -10.61 0.82 9.27
C ASN A 2 -9.22 0.17 9.50
N ILE A 3 -8.21 0.96 9.87
CA ILE A 3 -6.83 0.45 10.03
C ILE A 3 -6.70 -0.56 11.18
N GLU A 4 -7.43 -0.39 12.28
CA GLU A 4 -7.40 -1.34 13.39
C GLU A 4 -8.00 -2.69 13.00
N GLU A 5 -9.11 -2.68 12.27
CA GLU A 5 -9.73 -3.89 11.71
C GLU A 5 -8.80 -4.58 10.72
N PHE A 6 -8.11 -3.81 9.86
CA PHE A 6 -7.12 -4.32 8.93
C PHE A 6 -5.92 -4.97 9.63
N LEU A 7 -5.40 -4.34 10.69
CA LEU A 7 -4.31 -4.91 11.51
C LEU A 7 -4.75 -6.18 12.24
N ARG A 8 -5.96 -6.21 12.81
CA ARG A 8 -6.52 -7.43 13.42
C ARG A 8 -6.69 -8.56 12.39
N LEU A 9 -7.07 -8.21 11.16
CA LEU A 9 -7.21 -9.17 10.06
C LEU A 9 -5.85 -9.76 9.68
N LEU A 10 -4.83 -8.89 9.56
CA LEU A 10 -3.43 -9.25 9.36
C LEU A 10 -2.96 -10.25 10.41
N GLU A 11 -3.20 -10.01 11.69
CA GLU A 11 -2.79 -10.92 12.77
C GLU A 11 -3.48 -12.29 12.68
N LYS A 12 -4.77 -12.31 12.35
CA LYS A 12 -5.58 -13.54 12.33
C LYS A 12 -5.35 -14.41 11.10
N GLN A 13 -5.05 -13.82 9.94
CA GLN A 13 -4.94 -14.56 8.69
C GLN A 13 -3.50 -14.70 8.21
N ARG A 14 -3.19 -15.86 7.65
CA ARG A 14 -1.88 -16.13 7.01
C ARG A 14 -1.81 -15.55 5.60
N SER A 15 -2.91 -15.58 4.86
CA SER A 15 -3.01 -15.09 3.48
C SER A 15 -3.87 -13.85 3.39
N CYS A 16 -3.50 -12.92 2.51
CA CYS A 16 -4.31 -11.74 2.23
C CYS A 16 -5.62 -12.13 1.53
N PRO A 17 -6.79 -11.57 1.94
CA PRO A 17 -8.03 -11.73 1.19
C PRO A 17 -7.89 -11.14 -0.23
N GLN A 18 -8.30 -11.91 -1.24
CA GLN A 18 -8.25 -11.48 -2.65
C GLN A 18 -9.30 -10.40 -2.98
N THR A 19 -10.28 -10.20 -2.11
CA THR A 19 -11.31 -9.16 -2.26
C THR A 19 -10.78 -7.76 -1.95
N LEU A 20 -9.58 -7.64 -1.37
CA LEU A 20 -8.97 -6.34 -1.14
C LEU A 20 -8.43 -5.76 -2.45
N PRO A 21 -8.46 -4.42 -2.62
CA PRO A 21 -7.76 -3.75 -3.70
C PRO A 21 -6.27 -4.13 -3.75
N THR A 22 -5.70 -4.25 -4.96
CA THR A 22 -4.31 -4.65 -5.21
C THR A 22 -3.30 -3.91 -4.31
N ALA A 23 -3.43 -2.58 -4.21
CA ALA A 23 -2.58 -1.76 -3.35
C ALA A 23 -2.64 -2.16 -1.86
N LEU A 24 -3.82 -2.48 -1.33
CA LEU A 24 -3.98 -2.95 0.06
C LEU A 24 -3.44 -4.37 0.25
N GLN A 25 -3.49 -5.22 -0.78
CA GLN A 25 -2.84 -6.53 -0.74
C GLN A 25 -1.32 -6.40 -0.66
N ALA A 26 -0.71 -5.46 -1.36
CA ALA A 26 0.73 -5.22 -1.26
C ALA A 26 1.14 -4.74 0.14
N LEU A 27 0.42 -3.75 0.71
CA LEU A 27 0.69 -3.27 2.06
C LEU A 27 0.50 -4.35 3.13
N TRP A 28 -0.38 -5.33 2.88
CA TRP A 28 -0.52 -6.50 3.74
C TRP A 28 0.77 -7.32 3.81
N TYR A 29 1.35 -7.66 2.66
CA TYR A 29 2.56 -8.48 2.61
C TYR A 29 3.78 -7.71 3.09
N ASP A 30 3.88 -6.42 2.80
CA ASP A 30 4.91 -5.55 3.38
C ASP A 30 4.86 -5.58 4.91
N LYS A 31 3.67 -5.43 5.49
CA LYS A 31 3.50 -5.46 6.97
C LYS A 31 3.85 -6.81 7.59
N LYS A 32 3.77 -7.88 6.81
CA LYS A 32 4.20 -9.24 7.20
C LYS A 32 5.71 -9.48 7.03
N GLY A 33 6.45 -8.50 6.51
CA GLY A 33 7.89 -8.60 6.24
C GLY A 33 8.21 -9.24 4.88
N ASP A 34 7.22 -9.41 4.00
CA ASP A 34 7.40 -9.97 2.66
C ASP A 34 7.36 -8.84 1.61
N TRP A 35 8.41 -8.02 1.62
CA TRP A 35 8.55 -6.89 0.70
C TRP A 35 8.56 -7.34 -0.77
N GLY A 36 9.22 -8.46 -1.09
CA GLY A 36 9.31 -8.97 -2.47
C GLY A 36 7.92 -9.27 -3.03
N LYS A 37 7.08 -9.95 -2.25
CA LYS A 37 5.69 -10.19 -2.65
C LYS A 37 4.86 -8.91 -2.74
N ALA A 38 5.07 -7.96 -1.83
CA ALA A 38 4.40 -6.67 -1.89
C ALA A 38 4.73 -5.93 -3.19
N HIS A 39 6.01 -5.92 -3.58
CA HIS A 39 6.50 -5.31 -4.81
C HIS A 39 5.94 -6.03 -6.04
N ASP A 40 5.97 -7.36 -6.09
CA ASP A 40 5.44 -8.15 -7.21
C ASP A 40 3.94 -7.90 -7.46
N ILE A 41 3.16 -7.68 -6.41
CA ILE A 41 1.73 -7.38 -6.50
C ILE A 41 1.48 -6.06 -7.23
N VAL A 42 2.25 -5.01 -6.93
CA VAL A 42 2.06 -3.68 -7.55
C VAL A 42 2.80 -3.51 -8.86
N GLN A 43 3.84 -4.30 -9.12
CA GLN A 43 4.70 -4.21 -10.30
C GLN A 43 3.94 -4.13 -11.63
N ASN A 44 2.86 -4.90 -11.78
CA ASN A 44 2.06 -4.96 -13.01
C ASN A 44 0.76 -4.16 -12.93
N ALA A 45 0.48 -3.51 -11.80
CA ALA A 45 -0.73 -2.73 -11.62
C ALA A 45 -0.56 -1.33 -12.23
N SER A 46 -1.56 -0.88 -13.00
CA SER A 46 -1.51 0.40 -13.72
C SER A 46 -2.28 1.53 -13.03
N ASP A 47 -2.93 1.26 -11.89
CA ASP A 47 -3.73 2.23 -11.17
C ASP A 47 -2.89 3.12 -10.23
N ALA A 48 -3.44 4.30 -9.90
CA ALA A 48 -2.75 5.29 -9.10
C ALA A 48 -2.50 4.85 -7.64
N ASP A 49 -3.37 4.01 -7.08
CA ASP A 49 -3.21 3.54 -5.69
C ASP A 49 -2.04 2.56 -5.59
N SER A 50 -1.94 1.64 -6.55
CA SER A 50 -0.82 0.70 -6.65
C SER A 50 0.50 1.42 -6.93
N ALA A 51 0.49 2.44 -7.80
CA ALA A 51 1.65 3.29 -8.02
C ALA A 51 2.11 4.01 -6.74
N TRP A 52 1.17 4.41 -5.86
CA TRP A 52 1.53 5.05 -4.59
C TRP A 52 2.22 4.09 -3.63
N VAL A 53 1.69 2.86 -3.52
CA VAL A 53 2.33 1.80 -2.73
C VAL A 53 3.70 1.45 -3.31
N HIS A 54 3.85 1.42 -4.64
CA HIS A 54 5.13 1.18 -5.30
C HIS A 54 6.18 2.24 -4.94
N ALA A 55 5.78 3.51 -4.87
CA ALA A 55 6.65 4.60 -4.43
C ALA A 55 7.17 4.38 -3.01
N TYR A 56 6.28 4.03 -2.07
CA TYR A 56 6.62 3.70 -0.69
C TYR A 56 7.59 2.50 -0.61
N LEU A 57 7.35 1.43 -1.39
CA LEU A 57 8.20 0.23 -1.37
C LEU A 57 9.63 0.53 -1.83
N HIS A 58 9.81 1.35 -2.87
CA HIS A 58 11.15 1.79 -3.28
C HIS A 58 11.80 2.73 -2.27
N ARG A 59 11.00 3.55 -1.57
CA ARG A 59 11.52 4.38 -0.47
C ARG A 59 12.03 3.52 0.68
N GLN A 60 11.33 2.42 1.00
CA GLN A 60 11.77 1.43 1.99
C GLN A 60 13.04 0.68 1.57
N GLU A 61 13.19 0.37 0.28
CA GLU A 61 14.40 -0.24 -0.30
C GLU A 61 15.60 0.72 -0.35
N GLY A 62 15.34 2.04 -0.36
CA GLY A 62 16.36 3.09 -0.46
C GLY A 62 16.56 3.62 -1.88
N ASP A 63 15.80 3.14 -2.86
CA ASP A 63 15.81 3.66 -4.23
C ASP A 63 14.91 4.91 -4.35
N LEU A 64 15.46 6.04 -3.90
CA LEU A 64 14.74 7.31 -3.90
C LEU A 64 14.43 7.82 -5.32
N SER A 65 15.24 7.45 -6.33
CA SER A 65 15.00 7.89 -7.71
C SER A 65 13.75 7.21 -8.28
N ASN A 66 13.63 5.89 -8.10
CA ASN A 66 12.43 5.17 -8.51
C ASN A 66 11.23 5.53 -7.64
N ALA A 67 11.40 5.72 -6.33
CA ALA A 67 10.32 6.20 -5.47
C ALA A 67 9.69 7.49 -6.02
N ARG A 68 10.52 8.48 -6.40
CA ARG A 68 10.06 9.75 -7.01
C ARG A 68 9.29 9.54 -8.31
N TYR A 69 9.73 8.63 -9.17
CA TYR A 69 9.02 8.29 -10.40
C TYR A 69 7.61 7.78 -10.10
N TRP A 70 7.48 6.89 -9.12
CA TRP A 70 6.20 6.30 -8.75
C TRP A 70 5.28 7.27 -7.99
N TYR A 71 5.79 8.17 -7.14
CA TYR A 71 4.99 9.25 -6.54
C TYR A 71 4.37 10.15 -7.62
N ARG A 72 5.15 10.50 -8.65
CA ARG A 72 4.62 11.28 -9.79
C ARG A 72 3.52 10.51 -10.52
N ARG A 73 3.70 9.20 -10.71
CA ARG A 73 2.72 8.34 -11.39
C ARG A 73 1.43 8.15 -10.58
N SER A 74 1.52 8.17 -9.25
CA SER A 74 0.34 8.10 -8.37
C SER A 74 -0.35 9.44 -8.16
N SER A 75 0.22 10.55 -8.65
CA SER A 75 -0.21 11.92 -8.33
C SER A 75 -0.20 12.24 -6.84
N GLN A 76 0.61 11.54 -6.04
CA GLN A 76 0.77 11.79 -4.60
C GLN A 76 2.08 12.53 -4.33
N PRO A 77 2.12 13.43 -3.33
CA PRO A 77 3.37 14.04 -2.92
C PRO A 77 4.32 13.00 -2.32
N GLU A 78 5.63 13.26 -2.42
CA GLU A 78 6.63 12.50 -1.67
C GLU A 78 6.35 12.65 -0.16
N PHE A 79 6.34 11.54 0.57
CA PHE A 79 6.11 11.59 2.01
C PHE A 79 7.37 12.06 2.75
N VAL A 80 7.16 12.91 3.77
CA VAL A 80 8.22 13.40 4.64
C VAL A 80 7.98 12.86 6.06
N GLY A 81 8.89 12.01 6.53
CA GLY A 81 8.81 11.40 7.86
C GLY A 81 9.18 9.92 7.84
N GLU A 82 8.76 9.19 8.87
CA GLU A 82 9.09 7.78 9.03
C GLU A 82 8.32 6.88 8.05
N LEU A 83 8.94 5.79 7.60
CA LEU A 83 8.27 4.78 6.73
C LEU A 83 7.00 4.22 7.39
N SER A 84 7.02 4.03 8.71
CA SER A 84 5.86 3.54 9.46
C SER A 84 4.66 4.50 9.41
N GLN A 85 4.91 5.80 9.41
CA GLN A 85 3.87 6.82 9.31
C GLN A 85 3.30 6.87 7.89
N GLU A 86 4.17 6.78 6.89
CA GLU A 86 3.76 6.70 5.49
C GLU A 86 2.85 5.50 5.23
N TRP A 87 3.28 4.31 5.66
CA TRP A 87 2.51 3.08 5.53
C TRP A 87 1.11 3.23 6.15
N GLN A 88 1.03 3.82 7.35
CA GLN A 88 -0.24 4.06 8.04
C GLN A 88 -1.13 5.05 7.28
N GLN A 89 -0.57 6.12 6.72
CA GLN A 89 -1.31 7.10 5.94
C GLN A 89 -1.90 6.48 4.67
N ILE A 90 -1.06 5.79 3.89
CA ILE A 90 -1.49 5.13 2.64
C ILE A 90 -2.60 4.13 2.96
N THR A 91 -2.35 3.22 3.90
CA THR A 91 -3.29 2.19 4.31
C THR A 91 -4.64 2.80 4.71
N SER A 92 -4.63 3.82 5.58
CA SER A 92 -5.86 4.46 6.07
C SER A 92 -6.67 5.11 4.95
N LEU A 93 -6.01 5.80 4.01
CA LEU A 93 -6.68 6.47 2.90
C LEU A 93 -7.23 5.48 1.88
N LEU A 94 -6.49 4.42 1.55
CA LEU A 94 -6.96 3.37 0.65
C LEU A 94 -8.14 2.59 1.26
N LEU A 95 -8.10 2.31 2.56
CA LEU A 95 -9.23 1.69 3.28
C LEU A 95 -10.47 2.58 3.24
N LYS A 96 -10.32 3.89 3.47
CA LYS A 96 -11.42 4.85 3.37
C LYS A 96 -12.02 4.87 1.96
N LYS A 97 -11.16 4.93 0.93
CA LYS A 97 -11.55 4.91 -0.48
C LYS A 97 -12.31 3.63 -0.83
N ALA A 98 -11.78 2.46 -0.44
CA ALA A 98 -12.42 1.17 -0.69
C ALA A 98 -13.82 1.08 -0.07
N ASN A 99 -14.01 1.62 1.14
CA ASN A 99 -15.33 1.64 1.79
C ASN A 99 -16.34 2.51 1.02
N THR A 100 -15.90 3.61 0.42
CA THR A 100 -16.79 4.52 -0.35
C THR A 100 -17.20 3.92 -1.69
N THR A 101 -16.33 3.15 -2.35
CA THR A 101 -16.62 2.53 -3.65
C THR A 101 -17.70 1.43 -3.58
N HIS A 102 -17.92 0.83 -2.41
CA HIS A 102 -18.92 -0.24 -2.22
C HIS A 102 -20.29 0.28 -1.76
N GLY A 103 -20.49 1.60 -1.72
CA GLY A 103 -21.71 2.26 -1.24
C GLY A 103 -22.61 2.84 -2.32
N CYS A 104 -22.47 2.43 -3.58
CA CYS A 104 -23.31 2.86 -4.71
C CYS A 104 -24.01 1.68 -5.37
#